data_AF-A0A8S3G4Y1-F1
#
_entry.id   AF-A0A8S3G4Y1-F1
#
_cell.length_a   1.000
_cell.length_b   1.000
_cell.length_c   1.000
_cell.angle_alpha   90.00
_cell.angle_beta   90.00
_cell.angle_gamma   90.00
#
_symmetry.space_group_name_H-M   'P 1'
#
loop_
_entity.id
_entity.type
_entity.pdbx_description
1 polymer ?
#
loop_
_entity_poly.entity_id
_entity_poly.type
_entity_poly.pdbx_seq_one_letter_code
_entity_poly.pdbx_strand_id
1 'polypeptide(L)'
;MYIVLCQWVTTTCHLNLYDTDRTFEHQSLQYNCLNYYVYREKIAYQELLDVTNEIIPYCFRPENMDDKLFIEVSVNVNSRNVSFEELRLENITSQQLLLWSIPIYIAEQYQLYLNEPTLSLNEYFYNCTEPWFGLKCQYSFEFNESMFFDKIVDNAFLTRKSYVESAEIAVQVPCYVLLNCHRYGQIWCLDWREVCNGNIDCFDDGADEEYCFDMEINECEDNEYRCQNGLCISEQLWEDGEGDVDCLDRSDEVDSVRYLDTCFRDPTFHCEEHACSSKLNLESFPCGDGRCVAKFDQCHNGRHELLINFMATKGHLTDECWIAMICKTKLSRQVNGTWCESLLINNSIDEFFQQCDSIIQFPTIPLYYGHVYFFYEKSRSQEDLDETFVPTYICYDQQLHDFIEPILAPEKLGCTDDHKQYWNFDYVPNRWALITIWIEHYFRSSLVLHTIINKTINYTN
;
A
#
# COMPACT_ATOMS: atom_id res chain seq x y z
N MET A 1 -35.61 -7.98 54.02
CA MET A 1 -34.41 -8.25 53.21
C MET A 1 -34.87 -8.25 51.76
N TYR A 2 -34.66 -7.15 51.04
CA TYR A 2 -35.04 -7.06 49.62
C TYR A 2 -33.89 -7.64 48.80
N ILE A 3 -34.17 -8.72 48.06
CA ILE A 3 -33.25 -9.26 47.07
C ILE A 3 -33.47 -8.46 45.79
N VAL A 4 -32.52 -7.60 45.46
CA VAL A 4 -32.46 -6.95 44.15
C VAL A 4 -31.84 -7.96 43.20
N LEU A 5 -32.68 -8.54 42.34
CA LEU A 5 -32.25 -9.32 41.19
C LEU A 5 -31.85 -8.33 40.09
N CYS A 6 -30.55 -8.02 39.99
CA CYS A 6 -30.02 -7.40 38.79
C CYS A 6 -29.96 -8.47 37.70
N GLN A 7 -30.89 -8.42 36.75
CA GLN A 7 -30.73 -9.10 35.47
C GLN A 7 -29.69 -8.32 34.67
N TRP A 8 -28.49 -8.89 34.56
CA TRP A 8 -27.49 -8.42 33.61
C TRP A 8 -27.94 -8.93 32.24
N VAL A 9 -28.38 -8.01 31.38
CA VAL A 9 -28.55 -8.32 29.96
C VAL A 9 -27.15 -8.39 29.38
N THR A 10 -26.70 -9.59 29.05
CA THR A 10 -25.55 -9.79 28.17
C THR A 10 -25.97 -9.30 26.78
N THR A 11 -25.47 -8.15 26.37
CA THR A 11 -25.64 -7.65 24.99
C THR A 11 -24.85 -8.56 24.05
N THR A 12 -25.54 -9.19 23.11
CA THR A 12 -24.95 -9.98 22.03
C THR A 12 -24.31 -9.05 21.01
N CYS A 13 -23.25 -9.50 20.34
CA CYS A 13 -22.60 -8.70 19.30
C CYS A 13 -23.53 -8.57 18.08
N HIS A 14 -23.67 -7.37 17.53
CA HIS A 14 -24.52 -7.10 16.37
C HIS A 14 -23.67 -6.64 15.19
N LEU A 15 -23.77 -7.37 14.07
CA LEU A 15 -23.02 -7.11 12.85
C LEU A 15 -24.00 -6.66 11.78
N ASN A 16 -24.23 -5.36 11.75
CA ASN A 16 -25.13 -4.73 10.80
C ASN A 16 -24.34 -4.33 9.57
N LEU A 17 -24.62 -4.99 8.44
CA LEU A 17 -24.02 -4.66 7.17
C LEU A 17 -24.66 -3.41 6.56
N TYR A 18 -23.81 -2.61 5.93
CA TYR A 18 -24.16 -1.50 5.07
C TYR A 18 -23.82 -1.84 3.62
N ASP A 19 -24.32 -1.03 2.69
CA ASP A 19 -24.09 -1.19 1.25
C ASP A 19 -24.39 -2.61 0.76
N THR A 20 -25.59 -3.08 1.11
CA THR A 20 -26.09 -4.41 0.73
C THR A 20 -27.03 -4.37 -0.47
N ASP A 21 -27.44 -3.17 -0.90
CA ASP A 21 -28.24 -3.02 -2.10
C ASP A 21 -27.34 -3.18 -3.32
N ARG A 22 -27.59 -4.24 -4.08
CA ARG A 22 -26.81 -4.60 -5.27
C ARG A 22 -27.54 -4.22 -6.55
N THR A 23 -28.37 -3.17 -6.49
CA THR A 23 -29.07 -2.66 -7.68
C THR A 23 -28.03 -2.40 -8.79
N PHE A 24 -28.21 -3.09 -9.93
CA PHE A 24 -27.28 -3.16 -11.06
C PHE A 24 -26.86 -1.82 -11.67
N GLU A 25 -27.43 -0.70 -11.23
CA GLU A 25 -27.20 0.63 -11.80
C GLU A 25 -26.00 1.35 -11.18
N HIS A 26 -25.54 0.94 -9.99
CA HIS A 26 -24.24 1.34 -9.47
C HIS A 26 -23.31 0.13 -9.45
N GLN A 27 -22.34 0.12 -10.36
CA GLN A 27 -21.21 -0.79 -10.35
C GLN A 27 -20.28 -0.45 -9.17
N SER A 28 -20.80 -0.50 -7.93
CA SER A 28 -19.93 -0.36 -6.76
C SER A 28 -18.99 -1.57 -6.75
N LEU A 29 -17.69 -1.29 -6.72
CA LEU A 29 -16.66 -2.32 -6.59
C LEU A 29 -16.66 -2.98 -5.20
N GLN A 30 -17.49 -2.49 -4.29
CA GLN A 30 -17.55 -2.85 -2.89
C GLN A 30 -18.99 -3.18 -2.50
N TYR A 31 -19.17 -4.18 -1.65
CA TYR A 31 -20.49 -4.54 -1.13
C TYR A 31 -20.37 -5.19 0.26
N ASN A 32 -21.49 -5.25 0.97
CA ASN A 32 -21.59 -5.91 2.29
C ASN A 32 -20.52 -5.40 3.26
N CYS A 33 -20.58 -4.11 3.59
CA CYS A 33 -19.58 -3.44 4.40
C CYS A 33 -19.89 -3.49 5.90
N LEU A 34 -18.84 -3.54 6.73
CA LEU A 34 -18.91 -3.25 8.16
C LEU A 34 -18.18 -1.93 8.44
N ASN A 35 -18.75 -1.10 9.31
CA ASN A 35 -18.14 0.17 9.69
C ASN A 35 -17.35 0.01 10.99
N TYR A 36 -16.09 0.42 10.95
CA TYR A 36 -15.27 0.65 12.13
C TYR A 36 -15.33 2.13 12.48
N TYR A 37 -15.63 2.44 13.74
CA TYR A 37 -15.79 3.82 14.21
C TYR A 37 -14.60 4.21 15.06
N VAL A 38 -13.92 5.26 14.66
CA VAL A 38 -12.76 5.80 15.37
C VAL A 38 -13.22 6.96 16.24
N TYR A 39 -12.96 6.84 17.54
CA TYR A 39 -13.21 7.89 18.53
C TYR A 39 -11.86 8.44 18.97
N ARG A 40 -11.63 9.75 18.80
CA ARG A 40 -10.46 10.45 19.39
C ARG A 40 -10.94 11.44 20.41
N GLU A 41 -10.30 11.42 21.58
CA GLU A 41 -10.43 12.51 22.55
C GLU A 41 -9.71 13.75 21.99
N LYS A 42 -10.45 14.73 21.46
CA LYS A 42 -9.86 16.03 21.11
C LYS A 42 -9.45 16.74 22.42
N ILE A 43 -8.18 17.12 22.57
CA ILE A 43 -7.69 17.74 23.80
C ILE A 43 -8.17 19.20 23.90
N ALA A 44 -8.97 19.46 24.93
CA ALA A 44 -9.20 20.73 25.64
C ALA A 44 -9.78 21.92 24.86
N TYR A 45 -11.11 21.91 24.65
CA TYR A 45 -12.08 23.00 25.00
C TYR A 45 -13.51 22.69 24.49
N GLN A 46 -13.77 21.49 23.98
CA GLN A 46 -15.11 21.02 23.64
C GLN A 46 -15.39 19.68 24.35
N GLU A 47 -15.67 19.75 25.66
CA GLU A 47 -16.18 18.62 26.46
C GLU A 47 -17.65 18.31 26.10
N LEU A 48 -17.95 18.00 24.84
CA LEU A 48 -19.28 17.57 24.44
C LEU A 48 -19.22 16.44 23.41
N LEU A 49 -19.60 15.25 23.89
CA LEU A 49 -20.05 14.04 23.18
C LEU A 49 -18.98 13.19 22.51
N ASP A 50 -19.26 11.87 22.46
CA ASP A 50 -18.56 10.86 21.68
C ASP A 50 -18.61 11.23 20.18
N VAL A 51 -17.76 12.17 19.75
CA VAL A 51 -17.66 12.55 18.34
C VAL A 51 -16.92 11.42 17.63
N THR A 52 -17.65 10.68 16.80
CA THR A 52 -17.06 9.81 15.78
C THR A 52 -16.25 10.71 14.83
N ASN A 53 -14.93 10.61 14.86
CA ASN A 53 -14.07 11.43 14.01
C ASN A 53 -13.89 10.81 12.63
N GLU A 54 -13.95 9.49 12.54
CA GLU A 54 -13.73 8.76 11.30
C GLU A 54 -14.57 7.47 11.29
N ILE A 55 -15.07 7.11 10.11
CA ILE A 55 -15.79 5.86 9.85
C ILE A 55 -15.05 5.13 8.73
N ILE A 56 -14.47 3.98 9.05
CA ILE A 56 -13.69 3.17 8.11
C ILE A 56 -14.52 1.97 7.65
N PRO A 57 -14.94 1.92 6.37
CA PRO A 57 -15.71 0.81 5.84
C PRO A 57 -14.80 -0.37 5.45
N TYR A 58 -15.08 -1.55 6.01
CA TYR A 58 -14.48 -2.82 5.61
C TYR A 58 -15.46 -3.59 4.74
N CYS A 59 -15.25 -3.51 3.43
CA CYS A 59 -16.15 -4.07 2.43
C CYS A 59 -15.56 -5.31 1.75
N PHE A 60 -16.43 -6.18 1.25
CA PHE A 60 -16.01 -7.19 0.28
C PHE A 60 -15.82 -6.54 -1.08
N ARG A 61 -14.73 -6.93 -1.76
CA ARG A 61 -14.42 -6.53 -3.13
C ARG A 61 -14.21 -7.79 -3.97
N PRO A 62 -14.92 -7.95 -5.10
CA PRO A 62 -14.70 -9.10 -5.98
C PRO A 62 -13.34 -8.96 -6.67
N GLU A 63 -12.65 -10.10 -6.88
CA GLU A 63 -11.35 -10.11 -7.57
C GLU A 63 -11.49 -9.79 -9.06
N ASN A 64 -12.59 -10.18 -9.71
CA ASN A 64 -12.90 -9.81 -11.10
C ASN A 64 -14.25 -9.09 -11.22
N MET A 65 -14.31 -8.02 -12.02
CA MET A 65 -15.58 -7.35 -12.38
C MET A 65 -16.55 -8.30 -13.11
N ASP A 66 -16.03 -9.29 -13.84
CA ASP A 66 -16.79 -10.30 -14.56
C ASP A 66 -17.23 -11.48 -13.69
N ASP A 67 -16.83 -11.53 -12.41
CA ASP A 67 -17.39 -12.48 -11.45
C ASP A 67 -18.85 -12.11 -11.17
N LYS A 68 -19.73 -12.47 -12.11
CA LYS A 68 -21.18 -12.62 -11.94
C LYS A 68 -21.53 -13.74 -10.94
N LEU A 69 -20.64 -14.04 -10.00
CA LEU A 69 -20.54 -15.29 -9.27
C LEU A 69 -20.49 -15.04 -7.76
N PHE A 70 -21.54 -14.42 -7.22
CA PHE A 70 -21.85 -14.55 -5.78
C PHE A 70 -23.24 -15.12 -5.53
N ILE A 71 -23.81 -15.81 -6.53
CA ILE A 71 -25.16 -16.41 -6.44
C ILE A 71 -25.13 -17.77 -5.71
N GLU A 72 -23.99 -18.48 -5.67
CA GLU A 72 -23.87 -19.78 -4.97
C GLU A 72 -23.23 -19.68 -3.57
N VAL A 73 -23.45 -18.59 -2.83
CA VAL A 73 -23.09 -18.60 -1.42
C VAL A 73 -24.07 -19.50 -0.67
N SER A 74 -23.56 -20.59 -0.08
CA SER A 74 -24.37 -21.56 0.66
C SER A 74 -25.06 -20.87 1.83
N VAL A 75 -26.39 -20.89 1.80
CA VAL A 75 -27.23 -20.48 2.93
C VAL A 75 -26.89 -21.36 4.13
N ASN A 76 -26.70 -20.76 5.31
CA ASN A 76 -26.55 -21.54 6.52
C ASN A 76 -27.82 -22.41 6.71
N VAL A 77 -27.64 -23.72 6.85
CA VAL A 77 -28.73 -24.72 6.95
C VAL A 77 -29.69 -24.41 8.11
N ASN A 78 -29.21 -23.69 9.13
CA ASN A 78 -30.00 -23.33 10.31
C ASN A 78 -30.69 -21.96 10.21
N SER A 79 -30.54 -21.23 9.09
CA SER A 79 -31.18 -19.93 8.90
C SER A 79 -32.66 -20.10 8.55
N ARG A 80 -33.51 -19.27 9.15
CA ARG A 80 -34.95 -19.24 8.89
C ARG A 80 -35.26 -18.05 8.00
N ASN A 81 -35.92 -18.30 6.87
CA ASN A 81 -36.47 -17.24 6.03
C ASN A 81 -37.76 -16.70 6.68
N VAL A 82 -37.88 -15.38 6.78
CA VAL A 82 -39.01 -14.68 7.41
C VAL A 82 -39.47 -13.55 6.49
N SER A 83 -40.78 -13.35 6.39
CA SER A 83 -41.38 -12.25 5.62
C SER A 83 -41.77 -11.06 6.48
N PHE A 84 -41.88 -9.88 5.88
CA PHE A 84 -42.37 -8.67 6.56
C PHE A 84 -43.78 -8.83 7.13
N GLU A 85 -44.67 -9.52 6.42
CA GLU A 85 -46.01 -9.82 6.94
C GLU A 85 -45.96 -10.71 8.18
N GLU A 86 -45.09 -11.72 8.23
CA GLU A 86 -44.91 -12.57 9.41
C GLU A 86 -44.40 -11.75 10.62
N LEU A 87 -43.39 -10.90 10.42
CA LEU A 87 -42.91 -10.01 11.47
C LEU A 87 -44.01 -9.10 12.01
N ARG A 88 -44.82 -8.53 11.10
CA ARG A 88 -45.93 -7.64 11.45
C ARG A 88 -46.99 -8.39 12.27
N LEU A 89 -47.32 -9.62 11.89
CA LEU A 89 -48.25 -10.47 12.63
C LEU A 89 -47.71 -10.87 14.01
N GLU A 90 -46.39 -11.00 14.15
CA GLU A 90 -45.70 -11.23 15.42
C GLU A 90 -45.48 -9.94 16.26
N ASN A 91 -45.95 -8.78 15.78
CA ASN A 91 -45.75 -7.45 16.38
C ASN A 91 -44.27 -7.09 16.61
N ILE A 92 -43.39 -7.54 15.71
CA ILE A 92 -41.97 -7.17 15.74
C ILE A 92 -41.81 -5.76 15.15
N THR A 93 -41.07 -4.89 15.82
CA THR A 93 -40.77 -3.53 15.33
C THR A 93 -39.47 -3.51 14.52
N SER A 94 -39.33 -2.51 13.65
CA SER A 94 -38.06 -2.23 12.95
C SER A 94 -36.89 -2.01 13.92
N GLN A 95 -37.12 -1.34 15.06
CA GLN A 95 -36.14 -1.15 16.13
C GLN A 95 -35.64 -2.50 16.68
N GLN A 96 -36.53 -3.49 16.82
CA GLN A 96 -36.14 -4.83 17.26
C GLN A 96 -35.29 -5.54 16.20
N LEU A 97 -35.54 -5.31 14.91
CA LEU A 97 -34.71 -5.85 13.84
C LEU A 97 -33.30 -5.26 13.82
N LEU A 98 -33.11 -4.00 14.22
CA LEU A 98 -31.77 -3.41 14.36
C LEU A 98 -30.90 -4.08 15.45
N LEU A 99 -31.55 -4.85 16.35
CA LEU A 99 -30.89 -5.68 17.36
C LEU A 99 -30.59 -7.09 16.84
N TRP A 100 -30.90 -7.40 15.57
CA TRP A 100 -30.57 -8.67 14.95
C TRP A 100 -29.32 -8.47 14.07
N SER A 101 -28.59 -9.55 13.76
CA SER A 101 -27.43 -9.49 12.85
C SER A 101 -27.86 -9.44 11.37
N ILE A 102 -28.78 -8.53 11.05
CA ILE A 102 -29.32 -8.33 9.71
C ILE A 102 -28.84 -6.99 9.12
N PRO A 103 -28.81 -6.84 7.78
CA PRO A 103 -28.46 -5.57 7.15
C PRO A 103 -29.43 -4.44 7.51
N ILE A 104 -28.90 -3.23 7.69
CA ILE A 104 -29.71 -2.07 8.10
C ILE A 104 -30.80 -1.72 7.08
N TYR A 105 -30.50 -1.86 5.80
CA TYR A 105 -31.48 -1.64 4.73
C TYR A 105 -32.75 -2.51 4.91
N ILE A 106 -32.63 -3.74 5.43
CA ILE A 106 -33.80 -4.60 5.70
C ILE A 106 -34.69 -4.00 6.80
N ALA A 107 -34.08 -3.44 7.86
CA ALA A 107 -34.83 -2.80 8.93
C ALA A 107 -35.52 -1.52 8.44
N GLU A 108 -34.88 -0.75 7.56
CA GLU A 108 -35.44 0.44 6.92
C GLU A 108 -36.62 0.08 6.00
N GLN A 109 -36.46 -0.92 5.13
CA GLN A 109 -37.54 -1.41 4.27
C GLN A 109 -38.71 -1.95 5.07
N TYR A 110 -38.45 -2.64 6.18
CA TYR A 110 -39.52 -3.10 7.05
C TYR A 110 -40.25 -1.93 7.72
N GLN A 111 -39.54 -0.85 8.10
CA GLN A 111 -40.20 0.35 8.61
C GLN A 111 -41.09 1.02 7.55
N LEU A 112 -40.66 1.05 6.28
CA LEU A 112 -41.49 1.51 5.17
C LEU A 112 -42.74 0.64 4.99
N TYR A 113 -42.57 -0.68 5.07
CA TYR A 113 -43.66 -1.65 5.01
C TYR A 113 -44.67 -1.45 6.15
N LEU A 114 -44.22 -1.17 7.38
CA LEU A 114 -45.10 -0.88 8.52
C LEU A 114 -45.89 0.41 8.34
N ASN A 115 -45.29 1.43 7.71
CA ASN A 115 -45.94 2.72 7.46
C ASN A 115 -47.00 2.63 6.35
N GLU A 116 -46.69 1.93 5.25
CA GLU A 116 -47.56 1.80 4.08
C GLU A 116 -47.63 0.34 3.56
N PRO A 117 -48.34 -0.56 4.25
CA PRO A 117 -48.34 -2.00 3.92
C PRO A 117 -48.94 -2.34 2.55
N THR A 118 -49.79 -1.46 2.00
CA THR A 118 -50.47 -1.67 0.72
C THR A 118 -49.66 -1.19 -0.49
N LEU A 119 -48.66 -0.34 -0.27
CA LEU A 119 -47.80 0.23 -1.31
C LEU A 119 -46.41 -0.41 -1.32
N SER A 120 -45.97 -0.95 -0.19
CA SER A 120 -44.68 -1.61 -0.03
C SER A 120 -44.75 -3.10 -0.41
N LEU A 121 -43.67 -3.63 -0.97
CA LEU A 121 -43.56 -5.05 -1.28
C LEU A 121 -43.37 -5.86 0.03
N ASN A 122 -44.03 -7.01 0.12
CA ASN A 122 -43.75 -7.98 1.19
C ASN A 122 -42.45 -8.71 0.84
N GLU A 123 -41.35 -8.30 1.47
CA GLU A 123 -40.04 -8.90 1.24
C GLU A 123 -39.76 -10.07 2.18
N TYR A 124 -38.84 -10.93 1.76
CA TYR A 124 -38.35 -12.08 2.51
C TYR A 124 -36.86 -11.87 2.81
N PHE A 125 -36.45 -12.16 4.04
CA PHE A 125 -35.05 -12.09 4.46
C PHE A 125 -34.69 -13.24 5.40
N TYR A 126 -33.39 -13.52 5.52
CA TYR A 126 -32.89 -14.55 6.42
C TYR A 126 -32.68 -13.99 7.82
N ASN A 127 -33.34 -14.61 8.81
CA ASN A 127 -33.07 -14.36 10.22
C ASN A 127 -31.84 -15.18 10.64
N CYS A 128 -30.74 -14.48 10.91
CA CYS A 128 -29.46 -15.07 11.25
C CYS A 128 -29.31 -15.28 12.75
N THR A 129 -28.85 -16.47 13.14
CA THR A 129 -28.46 -16.76 14.52
C THR A 129 -26.97 -16.52 14.70
N GLU A 130 -26.58 -15.88 15.79
CA GLU A 130 -25.17 -15.72 16.20
C GLU A 130 -24.41 -17.05 16.10
N PRO A 131 -23.15 -17.07 15.61
CA PRO A 131 -22.32 -15.92 15.18
C PRO A 131 -22.49 -15.51 13.71
N TRP A 132 -23.53 -16.00 13.02
CA TRP A 132 -23.70 -15.80 11.59
C TRP A 132 -24.38 -14.48 11.26
N PHE A 133 -23.93 -13.84 10.18
CA PHE A 133 -24.46 -12.56 9.70
C PHE A 133 -24.44 -12.46 8.17
N GLY A 134 -25.08 -11.42 7.65
CA GLY A 134 -25.17 -11.13 6.21
C GLY A 134 -26.52 -11.47 5.59
N LEU A 135 -26.71 -11.07 4.32
CA LEU A 135 -27.98 -11.20 3.58
C LEU A 135 -28.59 -12.61 3.58
N LYS A 136 -27.74 -13.65 3.62
CA LYS A 136 -28.08 -15.08 3.65
C LYS A 136 -27.45 -15.82 4.85
N CYS A 137 -27.05 -15.07 5.88
CA CYS A 137 -26.32 -15.60 7.04
C CYS A 137 -25.03 -16.34 6.67
N GLN A 138 -24.31 -15.83 5.66
CA GLN A 138 -23.18 -16.50 5.05
C GLN A 138 -21.83 -16.20 5.70
N TYR A 139 -21.75 -15.17 6.54
CA TYR A 139 -20.50 -14.70 7.13
C TYR A 139 -20.44 -15.06 8.61
N SER A 140 -19.22 -15.36 9.08
CA SER A 140 -18.85 -15.49 10.48
C SER A 140 -17.36 -15.18 10.62
N PHE A 141 -16.92 -14.80 11.81
CA PHE A 141 -15.50 -14.64 12.11
C PHE A 141 -14.92 -15.95 12.67
N GLU A 142 -13.62 -16.21 12.40
CA GLU A 142 -12.93 -17.41 12.92
C GLU A 142 -12.65 -17.35 14.42
N PHE A 143 -12.60 -16.14 15.00
CA PHE A 143 -12.36 -15.92 16.42
C PHE A 143 -13.65 -16.09 17.24
N ASN A 144 -13.51 -16.64 18.46
CA ASN A 144 -14.58 -16.97 19.41
C ASN A 144 -15.75 -15.97 19.41
N GLU A 145 -16.97 -16.49 19.61
CA GLU A 145 -18.31 -15.87 19.53
C GLU A 145 -18.57 -14.62 20.40
N SER A 146 -17.57 -13.79 20.76
CA SER A 146 -17.73 -12.73 21.77
C SER A 146 -16.94 -11.44 21.51
N MET A 147 -16.39 -11.26 20.31
CA MET A 147 -15.62 -10.05 19.96
C MET A 147 -16.42 -9.14 19.03
N PHE A 148 -16.62 -7.89 19.45
CA PHE A 148 -17.19 -6.84 18.61
C PHE A 148 -16.26 -6.52 17.44
N PHE A 149 -16.81 -6.03 16.31
CA PHE A 149 -16.05 -5.77 15.09
C PHE A 149 -14.91 -4.77 15.31
N ASP A 150 -15.16 -3.72 16.09
CA ASP A 150 -14.15 -2.75 16.53
C ASP A 150 -12.95 -3.41 17.20
N LYS A 151 -13.19 -4.31 18.15
CA LYS A 151 -12.14 -5.05 18.85
C LYS A 151 -11.38 -5.99 17.92
N ILE A 152 -12.02 -6.53 16.89
CA ILE A 152 -11.34 -7.35 15.89
C ILE A 152 -10.34 -6.49 15.12
N VAL A 153 -10.77 -5.30 14.66
CA VAL A 153 -9.91 -4.33 13.96
C VAL A 153 -8.78 -3.87 14.89
N ASP A 154 -9.10 -3.40 16.10
CA ASP A 154 -8.12 -2.95 17.09
C ASP A 154 -7.06 -4.02 17.34
N ASN A 155 -7.50 -5.26 17.61
CA ASN A 155 -6.58 -6.35 17.89
C ASN A 155 -5.74 -6.72 16.66
N ALA A 156 -6.30 -6.67 15.45
CA ALA A 156 -5.57 -6.92 14.22
C ALA A 156 -4.42 -5.92 14.03
N PHE A 157 -4.65 -4.64 14.33
CA PHE A 157 -3.63 -3.58 14.19
C PHE A 157 -2.66 -3.54 15.37
N LEU A 158 -3.13 -3.63 16.62
CA LEU A 158 -2.29 -3.62 17.82
C LEU A 158 -1.31 -4.80 17.87
N THR A 159 -1.68 -5.95 17.28
CA THR A 159 -0.81 -7.14 17.26
C THR A 159 0.18 -7.14 16.09
N ARG A 160 0.10 -6.18 15.16
CA ARG A 160 1.13 -6.03 14.11
C ARG A 160 2.48 -5.81 14.79
N LYS A 161 3.45 -6.66 14.43
CA LYS A 161 4.84 -6.53 14.88
C LYS A 161 5.62 -5.82 13.81
N SER A 162 6.53 -4.95 14.22
CA SER A 162 7.47 -4.39 13.29
C SER A 162 8.47 -5.46 12.85
N TYR A 163 8.93 -5.39 11.60
CA TYR A 163 10.06 -6.13 11.06
C TYR A 163 11.32 -5.93 11.93
N VAL A 164 11.47 -4.75 12.55
CA VAL A 164 12.52 -4.47 13.55
C VAL A 164 12.43 -5.42 14.76
N GLU A 165 11.21 -5.77 15.17
CA GLU A 165 10.93 -6.59 16.35
C GLU A 165 10.95 -8.10 16.05
N SER A 166 10.76 -8.50 14.77
CA SER A 166 10.73 -9.91 14.36
C SER A 166 11.05 -10.07 12.87
N ALA A 167 12.33 -10.27 12.55
CA ALA A 167 12.83 -10.46 11.18
C ALA A 167 12.43 -11.80 10.52
N GLU A 168 11.71 -12.68 11.23
CA GLU A 168 11.38 -14.05 10.77
C GLU A 168 9.98 -14.19 10.13
N ILE A 169 9.23 -13.10 10.00
CA ILE A 169 7.86 -13.16 9.48
C ILE A 169 7.88 -12.86 7.97
N ALA A 170 7.35 -13.80 7.18
CA ALA A 170 7.09 -13.57 5.76
C ALA A 170 6.20 -12.34 5.60
N VAL A 171 6.71 -11.33 4.89
CA VAL A 171 6.05 -10.04 4.66
C VAL A 171 4.84 -10.26 3.75
N GLN A 172 3.65 -10.36 4.32
CA GLN A 172 2.41 -10.27 3.58
C GLN A 172 2.02 -8.79 3.49
N VAL A 173 2.42 -8.15 2.39
CA VAL A 173 2.02 -6.78 2.08
C VAL A 173 0.85 -6.77 1.10
N PRO A 174 -0.10 -5.84 1.24
CA PRO A 174 -1.14 -5.65 0.24
C PRO A 174 -0.52 -5.19 -1.08
N CYS A 175 -1.10 -5.65 -2.19
CA CYS A 175 -0.72 -5.25 -3.53
C CYS A 175 -1.88 -4.55 -4.22
N TYR A 176 -1.59 -3.52 -4.98
CA TYR A 176 -2.53 -2.90 -5.89
C TYR A 176 -2.70 -3.80 -7.13
N VAL A 177 -3.90 -4.34 -7.31
CA VAL A 177 -4.19 -5.38 -8.31
C VAL A 177 -4.82 -4.88 -9.60
N LEU A 178 -5.21 -3.60 -9.65
CA LEU A 178 -5.88 -3.04 -10.84
C LEU A 178 -4.91 -2.67 -11.97
N LEU A 179 -3.61 -2.65 -11.68
CA LEU A 179 -2.56 -2.35 -12.63
C LEU A 179 -1.60 -3.53 -12.73
N ASN A 180 -1.37 -4.02 -13.95
CA ASN A 180 -0.31 -4.98 -14.20
C ASN A 180 1.01 -4.21 -14.25
N CYS A 181 1.77 -4.31 -13.17
CA CYS A 181 3.06 -3.64 -13.03
C CYS A 181 4.20 -4.67 -13.06
N HIS A 182 5.05 -4.60 -14.06
CA HIS A 182 6.31 -5.31 -14.08
C HIS A 182 7.44 -4.37 -13.68
N ARG A 183 8.13 -4.74 -12.61
CA ARG A 183 9.38 -4.11 -12.21
C ARG A 183 10.49 -5.13 -12.41
N TYR A 184 11.55 -4.74 -13.11
CA TYR A 184 12.70 -5.64 -13.34
C TYR A 184 12.35 -6.96 -14.07
N GLY A 185 11.31 -6.95 -14.92
CA GLY A 185 10.88 -8.12 -15.69
C GLY A 185 10.09 -9.15 -14.88
N GLN A 186 9.65 -8.81 -13.67
CA GLN A 186 8.77 -9.62 -12.82
C GLN A 186 7.58 -8.81 -12.34
N ILE A 187 6.48 -9.48 -12.01
CA ILE A 187 5.29 -8.82 -11.45
C ILE A 187 5.68 -8.21 -10.10
N TRP A 188 5.49 -6.89 -9.97
CA TRP A 188 5.75 -6.12 -8.77
C TRP A 188 4.46 -5.95 -7.97
N CYS A 189 4.55 -6.19 -6.67
CA CYS A 189 3.47 -5.89 -5.73
C CYS A 189 3.47 -4.38 -5.45
N LEU A 190 2.86 -3.60 -6.34
CA LEU A 190 2.77 -2.14 -6.21
C LEU A 190 1.91 -1.76 -4.98
N ASP A 191 2.30 -0.74 -4.22
CA ASP A 191 1.39 -0.09 -3.27
C ASP A 191 0.54 0.92 -4.03
N TRP A 192 -0.71 1.13 -3.64
CA TRP A 192 -1.54 2.12 -4.33
C TRP A 192 -0.94 3.54 -4.23
N ARG A 193 -0.16 3.83 -3.18
CA ARG A 193 0.61 5.08 -3.00
C ARG A 193 1.80 5.23 -3.96
N GLU A 194 2.13 4.17 -4.70
CA GLU A 194 3.11 4.20 -5.78
C GLU A 194 2.47 4.50 -7.15
N VAL A 195 1.14 4.62 -7.24
CA VAL A 195 0.44 5.03 -8.47
C VAL A 195 0.32 6.55 -8.49
N CYS A 196 0.69 7.18 -9.60
CA CYS A 196 0.61 8.63 -9.79
C CYS A 196 1.33 9.44 -8.71
N ASN A 197 2.50 8.98 -8.29
CA ASN A 197 3.34 9.67 -7.30
C ASN A 197 4.49 10.49 -7.94
N GLY A 198 4.57 10.47 -9.28
CA GLY A 198 5.59 11.14 -10.08
C GLY A 198 6.88 10.33 -10.29
N ASN A 199 6.94 9.09 -9.80
CA ASN A 199 8.05 8.16 -9.99
C ASN A 199 7.60 6.99 -10.86
N ILE A 200 8.36 6.68 -11.91
CA ILE A 200 8.09 5.47 -12.70
C ILE A 200 8.67 4.27 -11.97
N ASP A 201 7.81 3.50 -11.32
CA ASP A 201 8.11 2.22 -10.69
C ASP A 201 7.77 1.03 -11.61
N CYS A 202 6.78 1.15 -12.51
CA CYS A 202 6.44 0.11 -13.49
C CYS A 202 7.19 0.30 -14.82
N PHE A 203 7.87 -0.75 -15.29
CA PHE A 203 8.66 -0.70 -16.53
C PHE A 203 7.85 -1.04 -17.78
N ASP A 204 6.55 -1.32 -17.64
CA ASP A 204 5.60 -1.41 -18.74
C ASP A 204 5.21 0.01 -19.22
N ASP A 205 6.16 0.72 -19.84
CA ASP A 205 5.98 2.08 -20.36
C ASP A 205 5.55 3.14 -19.32
N GLY A 206 5.80 2.88 -18.03
CA GLY A 206 5.41 3.78 -16.93
C GLY A 206 3.90 3.79 -16.68
N ALA A 207 3.25 2.63 -16.76
CA ALA A 207 1.80 2.48 -16.61
C ALA A 207 1.23 3.01 -15.27
N ASP A 208 2.05 3.03 -14.22
CA ASP A 208 1.73 3.60 -12.89
C ASP A 208 1.63 5.13 -12.90
N GLU A 209 2.27 5.77 -13.86
CA GLU A 209 2.30 7.23 -14.03
C GLU A 209 1.49 7.68 -15.27
N GLU A 210 0.67 6.79 -15.83
CA GLU A 210 -0.15 7.09 -17.00
C GLU A 210 -1.50 7.71 -16.60
N TYR A 211 -1.93 8.75 -17.33
CA TYR A 211 -3.21 9.48 -17.12
C TYR A 211 -3.36 10.19 -15.76
N CYS A 212 -2.28 10.32 -14.97
CA CYS A 212 -2.30 11.01 -13.68
C CYS A 212 -2.65 12.51 -13.77
N PHE A 213 -2.35 13.13 -14.92
CA PHE A 213 -2.63 14.55 -15.16
C PHE A 213 -4.12 14.92 -14.97
N ASP A 214 -5.03 14.01 -15.31
CA ASP A 214 -6.46 14.26 -15.17
C ASP A 214 -6.87 14.38 -13.70
N MET A 215 -6.15 13.73 -12.78
CA MET A 215 -6.34 13.88 -11.34
C MET A 215 -5.66 15.16 -10.83
N GLU A 216 -4.45 15.45 -11.31
CA GLU A 216 -3.67 16.60 -10.83
C GLU A 216 -4.25 17.94 -11.28
N ILE A 217 -4.91 18.03 -12.45
CA ILE A 217 -5.45 19.30 -12.96
C ILE A 217 -6.78 19.71 -12.33
N ASN A 218 -7.34 18.90 -11.43
CA ASN A 218 -8.64 19.17 -10.85
C ASN A 218 -8.72 20.59 -10.26
N GLU A 219 -9.75 21.34 -10.65
CA GLU A 219 -10.05 22.66 -10.12
C GLU A 219 -11.09 22.49 -9.01
N CYS A 220 -10.73 22.89 -7.79
CA CYS A 220 -11.62 22.84 -6.65
C CYS A 220 -12.61 24.02 -6.67
N GLU A 221 -13.74 23.86 -5.98
CA GLU A 221 -14.72 24.92 -5.83
C GLU A 221 -14.19 26.06 -4.93
N ASP A 222 -14.82 27.24 -4.97
CA ASP A 222 -14.37 28.44 -4.24
C ASP A 222 -14.28 28.24 -2.71
N ASN A 223 -14.96 27.24 -2.15
CA ASN A 223 -15.01 26.92 -0.72
C ASN A 223 -14.18 25.68 -0.33
N GLU A 224 -13.26 25.29 -1.20
CA GLU A 224 -12.41 24.12 -1.05
C GLU A 224 -10.93 24.51 -1.08
N TYR A 225 -10.13 23.80 -0.29
CA TYR A 225 -8.68 23.84 -0.37
C TYR A 225 -8.18 22.76 -1.33
N ARG A 226 -7.23 23.13 -2.18
CA ARG A 226 -6.59 22.21 -3.12
C ARG A 226 -5.26 21.71 -2.57
N CYS A 227 -5.23 20.42 -2.23
CA CYS A 227 -4.01 19.71 -1.86
C CYS A 227 -2.97 19.74 -3.01
N GLN A 228 -1.68 19.56 -2.69
CA GLN A 228 -0.61 19.58 -3.70
C GLN A 228 -0.65 18.42 -4.70
N ASN A 229 -1.38 17.35 -4.39
CA ASN A 229 -1.68 16.22 -5.27
C ASN A 229 -2.97 16.40 -6.10
N GLY A 230 -3.69 17.53 -5.95
CA GLY A 230 -4.91 17.84 -6.69
C GLY A 230 -6.22 17.42 -6.01
N LEU A 231 -6.17 16.77 -4.85
CA LEU A 231 -7.35 16.50 -4.04
C LEU A 231 -7.98 17.82 -3.54
N CYS A 232 -9.31 17.88 -3.54
CA CYS A 232 -10.06 19.00 -2.99
C CYS A 232 -10.66 18.59 -1.64
N ILE A 233 -10.36 19.37 -0.61
CA ILE A 233 -10.95 19.22 0.73
C ILE A 233 -11.73 20.48 1.08
N SER A 234 -12.62 20.41 2.07
CA SER A 234 -13.31 21.60 2.57
C SER A 234 -12.29 22.63 3.09
N GLU A 235 -12.47 23.92 2.80
CA GLU A 235 -11.61 24.98 3.34
C GLU A 235 -11.58 24.98 4.88
N GLN A 236 -12.61 24.44 5.53
CA GLN A 236 -12.67 24.32 7.00
C GLN A 236 -11.70 23.29 7.58
N LEU A 237 -11.17 22.39 6.75
CA LEU A 237 -10.21 21.34 7.10
C LEU A 237 -8.77 21.78 6.81
N TRP A 238 -8.57 22.97 6.25
CA TRP A 238 -7.24 23.51 6.02
C TRP A 238 -6.70 24.13 7.32
N GLU A 239 -5.55 23.62 7.80
CA GLU A 239 -4.91 24.01 9.07
C GLU A 239 -5.87 23.92 10.28
N ASP A 240 -6.73 22.89 10.32
CA ASP A 240 -7.80 22.78 11.33
C ASP A 240 -7.31 22.24 12.69
N GLY A 241 -6.10 21.68 12.74
CA GLY A 241 -5.42 21.31 13.98
C GLY A 241 -4.20 20.42 13.76
N GLU A 242 -3.22 20.50 14.66
CA GLU A 242 -1.98 19.70 14.54
C GLU A 242 -2.28 18.19 14.45
N GLY A 243 -2.05 17.62 13.27
CA GLY A 243 -2.18 16.18 13.01
C GLY A 243 -3.57 15.70 12.61
N ASP A 244 -4.53 16.63 12.43
CA ASP A 244 -5.82 16.37 11.76
C ASP A 244 -5.57 16.54 10.24
N VAL A 245 -5.11 15.47 9.57
CA VAL A 245 -4.78 15.49 8.13
C VAL A 245 -5.94 14.95 7.30
N ASP A 246 -6.29 15.68 6.24
CA ASP A 246 -7.32 15.36 5.26
C ASP A 246 -6.75 15.24 3.83
N CYS A 247 -5.63 15.93 3.53
CA CYS A 247 -4.88 15.68 2.30
C CYS A 247 -4.04 14.39 2.39
N LEU A 248 -4.09 13.54 1.36
CA LEU A 248 -3.24 12.34 1.28
C LEU A 248 -1.74 12.67 1.36
N ASP A 249 -1.33 13.79 0.76
CA ASP A 249 0.04 14.29 0.80
C ASP A 249 0.33 15.23 1.98
N ARG A 250 -0.66 15.41 2.87
CA ARG A 250 -0.63 16.25 4.08
C ARG A 250 -0.28 17.72 3.81
N SER A 251 -0.61 18.20 2.62
CA SER A 251 -0.33 19.57 2.22
C SER A 251 -1.28 20.62 2.80
N ASP A 252 -2.29 20.18 3.54
CA ASP A 252 -3.19 20.96 4.38
C ASP A 252 -2.57 21.40 5.71
N GLU A 253 -1.49 20.76 6.16
CA GLU A 253 -0.85 21.06 7.44
C GLU A 253 0.38 21.98 7.31
N VAL A 254 0.52 22.94 8.24
CA VAL A 254 1.59 23.96 8.22
C VAL A 254 2.95 23.43 8.68
N ASP A 255 2.94 22.55 9.68
CA ASP A 255 4.14 21.96 10.27
C ASP A 255 4.27 20.50 9.86
N SER A 256 5.50 20.06 9.56
CA SER A 256 5.78 18.64 9.35
C SER A 256 5.57 17.91 10.69
N VAL A 257 4.35 17.48 10.96
CA VAL A 257 4.01 16.74 12.18
C VAL A 257 4.97 15.57 12.27
N ARG A 258 5.77 15.55 13.34
CA ARG A 258 6.74 14.49 13.58
C ARG A 258 5.99 13.17 13.58
N TYR A 259 6.37 12.32 12.63
CA TYR A 259 5.80 11.02 12.40
C TYR A 259 5.62 10.25 13.71
N LEU A 260 4.40 9.77 13.97
CA LEU A 260 4.19 8.78 15.02
C LEU A 260 4.74 7.45 14.52
N ASP A 261 5.86 7.02 15.10
CA ASP A 261 6.50 5.70 14.87
C ASP A 261 5.52 4.51 15.06
N THR A 262 4.30 4.78 15.55
CA THR A 262 3.24 3.81 15.81
C THR A 262 2.24 3.64 14.68
N CYS A 263 2.36 4.36 13.56
CA CYS A 263 1.36 4.31 12.47
C CYS A 263 1.12 2.91 11.90
N PHE A 264 2.10 2.01 11.95
CA PHE A 264 1.92 0.61 11.54
C PHE A 264 0.89 -0.17 12.37
N ARG A 265 0.44 0.39 13.51
CA ARG A 265 -0.61 -0.14 14.40
C ARG A 265 -1.85 0.74 14.46
N ASP A 266 -1.98 1.71 13.56
CA ASP A 266 -3.08 2.67 13.55
C ASP A 266 -3.84 2.57 12.22
N PRO A 267 -5.11 2.12 12.23
CA PRO A 267 -5.91 1.96 11.01
C PRO A 267 -6.43 3.26 10.42
N THR A 268 -6.23 4.40 11.07
CA THR A 268 -6.85 5.67 10.66
C THR A 268 -6.31 6.23 9.36
N PHE A 269 -7.14 7.05 8.71
CA PHE A 269 -6.83 7.76 7.46
C PHE A 269 -5.45 8.40 7.51
N HIS A 270 -5.11 9.11 8.58
CA HIS A 270 -3.83 9.80 8.67
C HIS A 270 -2.60 8.87 8.56
N CYS A 271 -2.72 7.60 8.93
CA CYS A 271 -1.65 6.62 8.78
C CYS A 271 -1.79 5.83 7.48
N GLU A 272 -2.92 5.18 7.24
CA GLU A 272 -3.07 4.27 6.11
C GLU A 272 -3.14 5.02 4.76
N GLU A 273 -3.62 6.27 4.74
CA GLU A 273 -3.84 7.07 3.53
C GLU A 273 -2.75 8.12 3.23
N HIS A 274 -1.59 8.00 3.88
CA HIS A 274 -0.46 8.92 3.66
C HIS A 274 0.32 8.60 2.36
N ALA A 275 0.23 9.50 1.39
CA ALA A 275 1.01 9.49 0.16
C ALA A 275 2.35 10.23 0.35
N CYS A 276 3.46 9.55 0.03
CA CYS A 276 4.80 10.14 0.18
C CYS A 276 5.06 11.21 -0.88
N SER A 277 5.41 12.42 -0.45
CA SER A 277 5.72 13.52 -1.37
C SER A 277 7.05 13.30 -2.09
N SER A 278 7.02 13.29 -3.42
CA SER A 278 8.20 13.17 -4.29
C SER A 278 8.94 14.49 -4.53
N LYS A 279 8.37 15.63 -4.13
CA LYS A 279 8.81 16.94 -4.63
C LYS A 279 10.20 17.38 -4.15
N LEU A 280 10.68 16.92 -2.98
CA LEU A 280 11.99 17.34 -2.43
C LEU A 280 12.72 16.33 -1.52
N ASN A 281 12.15 15.16 -1.20
CA ASN A 281 12.66 14.32 -0.11
C ASN A 281 13.33 13.03 -0.61
N LEU A 282 14.41 12.64 0.07
CA LEU A 282 15.02 11.30 -0.02
C LEU A 282 14.02 10.19 0.33
N GLU A 283 12.99 10.52 1.12
CA GLU A 283 11.99 9.60 1.66
C GLU A 283 10.74 9.50 0.77
N SER A 284 10.90 9.01 -0.45
CA SER A 284 9.79 8.88 -1.41
C SER A 284 9.16 7.48 -1.45
N PHE A 285 9.72 6.49 -0.75
CA PHE A 285 9.24 5.12 -0.79
C PHE A 285 8.14 4.91 0.27
N PRO A 286 6.89 4.62 -0.13
CA PRO A 286 5.82 4.35 0.81
C PRO A 286 5.99 2.94 1.38
N CYS A 287 6.14 2.85 2.70
CA CYS A 287 6.23 1.57 3.37
C CYS A 287 4.91 0.82 3.34
N GLY A 288 3.78 1.50 3.22
CA GLY A 288 2.45 0.88 3.29
C GLY A 288 1.92 0.71 4.71
N ASP A 289 2.55 1.37 5.67
CA ASP A 289 2.22 1.42 7.11
C ASP A 289 2.19 2.88 7.62
N GLY A 290 1.93 3.80 6.68
CA GLY A 290 2.00 5.25 6.81
C GLY A 290 3.40 5.84 6.67
N ARG A 291 4.47 5.03 6.74
CA ARG A 291 5.83 5.58 6.82
C ARG A 291 6.36 5.85 5.44
N CYS A 292 7.01 7.00 5.29
CA CYS A 292 7.83 7.31 4.14
C CYS A 292 9.29 7.13 4.51
N VAL A 293 10.03 6.37 3.70
CA VAL A 293 11.45 6.12 3.89
C VAL A 293 12.17 6.27 2.56
N ALA A 294 13.50 6.33 2.58
CA ALA A 294 14.25 6.28 1.33
C ALA A 294 14.14 4.89 0.67
N LYS A 295 14.34 4.81 -0.65
CA LYS A 295 14.36 3.51 -1.33
C LYS A 295 15.40 2.59 -0.65
N PHE A 296 15.04 1.33 -0.44
CA PHE A 296 15.83 0.34 0.30
C PHE A 296 16.02 0.63 1.79
N ASP A 297 15.35 1.62 2.38
CA ASP A 297 15.31 1.83 3.83
C ASP A 297 14.21 1.04 4.53
N GLN A 298 14.44 0.77 5.81
CA GLN A 298 13.69 -0.22 6.56
C GLN A 298 12.28 0.28 6.89
N CYS A 299 11.29 -0.49 6.44
CA CYS A 299 9.87 -0.34 6.78
C CYS A 299 9.48 -1.19 7.99
N HIS A 300 8.52 -0.72 8.81
CA HIS A 300 8.04 -1.53 9.93
C HIS A 300 7.26 -2.73 9.46
N ASN A 301 6.51 -2.65 8.37
CA ASN A 301 5.83 -3.81 7.81
C ASN A 301 6.75 -4.73 6.98
N GLY A 302 8.04 -4.38 6.78
CA GLY A 302 8.99 -5.18 6.02
C GLY A 302 8.94 -4.99 4.49
N ARG A 303 8.12 -4.07 3.96
CA ARG A 303 7.93 -3.89 2.50
C ARG A 303 9.23 -3.68 1.70
N HIS A 304 10.20 -2.95 2.27
CA HIS A 304 11.54 -2.74 1.71
C HIS A 304 12.27 -4.03 1.28
N GLU A 305 11.99 -5.16 1.92
CA GLU A 305 12.56 -6.47 1.57
C GLU A 305 12.18 -6.89 0.15
N LEU A 306 11.02 -6.47 -0.37
CA LEU A 306 10.67 -6.73 -1.77
C LEU A 306 11.74 -6.13 -2.68
N LEU A 307 12.04 -4.82 -2.55
CA LEU A 307 13.05 -4.14 -3.37
C LEU A 307 14.44 -4.79 -3.24
N ILE A 308 14.86 -5.11 -2.01
CA ILE A 308 16.16 -5.74 -1.75
C ILE A 308 16.23 -7.11 -2.43
N ASN A 309 15.19 -7.93 -2.30
CA ASN A 309 15.16 -9.28 -2.87
C ASN A 309 15.22 -9.26 -4.41
N PHE A 310 14.58 -8.30 -5.08
CA PHE A 310 14.73 -8.15 -6.53
C PHE A 310 16.16 -7.81 -6.92
N MET A 311 16.74 -6.78 -6.29
CA MET A 311 18.12 -6.36 -6.57
C MET A 311 19.15 -7.44 -6.24
N ALA A 312 18.86 -8.29 -5.26
CA ALA A 312 19.68 -9.42 -4.87
C ALA A 312 19.48 -10.66 -5.75
N THR A 313 18.79 -10.57 -6.90
CA THR A 313 18.62 -11.73 -7.79
C THR A 313 19.97 -12.23 -8.35
N LYS A 314 20.24 -13.53 -8.19
CA LYS A 314 21.49 -14.18 -8.63
C LYS A 314 21.75 -14.07 -10.13
N GLY A 315 20.72 -14.27 -10.95
CA GLY A 315 20.83 -14.25 -12.41
C GLY A 315 21.91 -15.19 -12.93
N HIS A 316 22.86 -14.64 -13.69
CA HIS A 316 23.96 -15.39 -14.34
C HIS A 316 25.22 -15.51 -13.47
N LEU A 317 25.27 -14.89 -12.29
CA LEU A 317 26.45 -14.93 -11.43
C LEU A 317 26.60 -16.32 -10.77
N THR A 318 27.84 -16.72 -10.49
CA THR A 318 28.11 -17.89 -9.62
C THR A 318 27.64 -17.61 -8.19
N ASP A 319 27.41 -18.65 -7.38
CA ASP A 319 26.99 -18.46 -5.98
C ASP A 319 28.00 -17.65 -5.19
N GLU A 320 29.30 -17.92 -5.39
CA GLU A 320 30.38 -17.21 -4.73
C GLU A 320 30.44 -15.75 -5.15
N CYS A 321 30.36 -15.48 -6.46
CA CYS A 321 30.39 -14.11 -6.95
C CYS A 321 29.17 -13.31 -6.50
N TRP A 322 28.00 -13.93 -6.56
CA TRP A 322 26.74 -13.34 -6.10
C TRP A 322 26.79 -12.95 -4.61
N ILE A 323 27.24 -13.88 -3.74
CA ILE A 323 27.43 -13.60 -2.31
C ILE A 323 28.44 -12.46 -2.11
N ALA A 324 29.57 -12.49 -2.83
CA ALA A 324 30.58 -11.45 -2.75
C ALA A 324 30.02 -10.07 -3.13
N MET A 325 29.22 -9.99 -4.19
CA MET A 325 28.60 -8.74 -4.64
C MET A 325 27.56 -8.21 -3.66
N ILE A 326 26.68 -9.05 -3.12
CA ILE A 326 25.72 -8.65 -2.07
C ILE A 326 26.46 -8.06 -0.86
N CYS A 327 27.52 -8.73 -0.40
CA CYS A 327 28.26 -8.30 0.77
C CYS A 327 29.10 -7.04 0.52
N LYS A 328 29.81 -6.93 -0.62
CA LYS A 328 30.61 -5.74 -0.96
C LYS A 328 29.75 -4.50 -1.20
N THR A 329 28.62 -4.65 -1.90
CA THR A 329 27.68 -3.54 -2.16
C THR A 329 26.83 -3.16 -0.96
N LYS A 330 26.85 -3.96 0.12
CA LYS A 330 26.03 -3.72 1.32
C LYS A 330 24.53 -3.69 1.05
N LEU A 331 24.06 -4.29 -0.06
CA LEU A 331 22.64 -4.29 -0.43
C LEU A 331 21.76 -4.96 0.62
N SER A 332 22.21 -6.08 1.18
CA SER A 332 21.49 -6.84 2.22
C SER A 332 21.64 -6.23 3.64
N ARG A 333 22.35 -5.10 3.81
CA ARG A 333 22.79 -4.61 5.12
C ARG A 333 21.68 -4.02 6.00
N GLN A 334 20.40 -4.14 5.63
CA GLN A 334 19.28 -3.87 6.55
C GLN A 334 18.72 -5.11 7.26
N VAL A 335 19.19 -6.32 6.89
CA VAL A 335 18.92 -7.57 7.63
C VAL A 335 20.14 -7.97 8.45
N ASN A 336 20.62 -7.07 9.31
CA ASN A 336 21.81 -7.22 10.16
C ASN A 336 23.13 -7.51 9.39
N GLY A 337 24.21 -6.82 9.78
CA GLY A 337 25.58 -7.21 9.38
C GLY A 337 25.89 -8.69 9.61
N THR A 338 25.11 -9.39 10.45
CA THR A 338 25.28 -10.78 10.84
C THR A 338 25.21 -11.80 9.70
N TRP A 339 24.46 -11.62 8.60
CA TRP A 339 24.43 -12.67 7.54
C TRP A 339 25.75 -12.74 6.79
N CYS A 340 26.22 -11.61 6.23
CA CYS A 340 27.56 -11.54 5.65
C CYS A 340 28.62 -11.81 6.72
N GLU A 341 28.55 -11.19 7.90
CA GLU A 341 29.53 -11.43 8.97
C GLU A 341 29.58 -12.91 9.40
N SER A 342 28.44 -13.62 9.47
CA SER A 342 28.38 -15.05 9.81
C SER A 342 28.91 -15.95 8.69
N LEU A 343 28.61 -15.64 7.43
CA LEU A 343 29.22 -16.31 6.27
C LEU A 343 30.75 -16.12 6.24
N LEU A 344 31.22 -14.98 6.75
CA LEU A 344 32.62 -14.57 6.76
C LEU A 344 33.39 -14.97 8.02
N ILE A 345 32.75 -15.66 8.97
CA ILE A 345 33.45 -16.25 10.13
C ILE A 345 34.56 -17.21 9.67
N ASN A 346 34.36 -17.89 8.53
CA ASN A 346 35.26 -18.94 8.03
C ASN A 346 35.83 -18.70 6.62
N ASN A 347 35.39 -17.65 5.91
CA ASN A 347 35.78 -17.38 4.52
C ASN A 347 36.10 -15.89 4.32
N SER A 348 36.98 -15.56 3.37
CA SER A 348 37.21 -14.16 2.98
C SER A 348 36.28 -13.74 1.83
N ILE A 349 35.65 -12.55 1.93
CA ILE A 349 34.87 -11.98 0.79
C ILE A 349 35.75 -11.92 -0.46
N ASP A 350 37.03 -11.59 -0.29
CA ASP A 350 37.94 -11.42 -1.41
C ASP A 350 38.22 -12.74 -2.12
N GLU A 351 38.20 -13.88 -1.44
CA GLU A 351 38.34 -15.20 -2.06
C GLU A 351 37.14 -15.53 -2.96
N PHE A 352 35.92 -15.20 -2.52
CA PHE A 352 34.73 -15.36 -3.34
C PHE A 352 34.72 -14.36 -4.50
N PHE A 353 35.14 -13.12 -4.25
CA PHE A 353 35.28 -12.10 -5.28
C PHE A 353 36.34 -12.48 -6.33
N GLN A 354 37.37 -13.28 -5.97
CA GLN A 354 38.32 -13.79 -6.96
C GLN A 354 37.68 -14.74 -7.99
N GLN A 355 36.54 -15.35 -7.68
CA GLN A 355 35.83 -16.25 -8.59
C GLN A 355 34.90 -15.51 -9.55
N CYS A 356 34.69 -14.20 -9.34
CA CYS A 356 33.98 -13.35 -10.29
C CYS A 356 34.79 -13.12 -11.58
N ASP A 357 34.05 -12.87 -12.66
CA ASP A 357 34.59 -12.36 -13.92
C ASP A 357 35.30 -11.01 -13.75
N SER A 358 36.10 -10.61 -14.75
CA SER A 358 36.82 -9.32 -14.74
C SER A 358 35.90 -8.10 -14.72
N ILE A 359 34.73 -8.23 -15.35
CA ILE A 359 33.68 -7.22 -15.39
C ILE A 359 32.42 -7.91 -14.88
N ILE A 360 31.80 -7.34 -13.85
CA ILE A 360 30.70 -7.96 -13.13
C ILE A 360 29.46 -7.08 -13.30
N GLN A 361 28.39 -7.63 -13.87
CA GLN A 361 27.09 -6.95 -13.90
C GLN A 361 26.36 -7.22 -12.58
N PHE A 362 26.10 -6.19 -11.78
CA PHE A 362 25.35 -6.34 -10.54
C PHE A 362 24.55 -5.06 -10.20
N PRO A 363 23.23 -5.13 -9.96
CA PRO A 363 22.36 -6.29 -10.06
C PRO A 363 22.36 -6.91 -11.46
N THR A 364 21.93 -8.17 -11.55
CA THR A 364 21.82 -8.87 -12.85
C THR A 364 20.61 -8.43 -13.67
N ILE A 365 19.76 -7.60 -13.06
CA ILE A 365 18.58 -6.98 -13.64
C ILE A 365 18.85 -5.49 -13.92
N PRO A 366 18.14 -4.87 -14.88
CA PRO A 366 18.25 -3.43 -15.14
C PRO A 366 17.77 -2.62 -13.94
N LEU A 367 18.26 -1.40 -13.73
CA LEU A 367 17.94 -0.54 -12.59
C LEU A 367 16.86 0.50 -12.90
N TYR A 368 16.77 0.93 -14.16
CA TYR A 368 15.86 2.00 -14.58
C TYR A 368 15.33 1.71 -15.99
N TYR A 369 14.00 1.79 -16.14
CA TYR A 369 13.26 1.57 -17.40
C TYR A 369 13.68 0.33 -18.20
N GLY A 370 14.12 -0.73 -17.52
CA GLY A 370 14.48 -1.98 -18.17
C GLY A 370 15.80 -1.98 -18.97
N HIS A 371 16.59 -0.90 -18.98
CA HIS A 371 17.76 -0.81 -19.87
C HIS A 371 19.03 -0.17 -19.27
N VAL A 372 18.99 0.32 -18.03
CA VAL A 372 20.19 0.86 -17.33
C VAL A 372 20.82 -0.22 -16.45
N TYR A 373 22.14 -0.40 -16.52
CA TYR A 373 22.88 -1.47 -15.85
C TYR A 373 24.14 -0.96 -15.17
N PHE A 374 24.51 -1.63 -14.08
CA PHE A 374 25.75 -1.39 -13.36
C PHE A 374 26.78 -2.47 -13.63
N PHE A 375 28.00 -2.04 -13.90
CA PHE A 375 29.16 -2.90 -14.12
C PHE A 375 30.31 -2.51 -13.20
N TYR A 376 30.94 -3.52 -12.60
CA TYR A 376 32.07 -3.38 -11.67
C TYR A 376 33.31 -4.01 -12.29
N GLU A 377 34.40 -3.26 -12.34
CA GLU A 377 35.68 -3.76 -12.83
C GLU A 377 36.54 -4.28 -11.67
N LYS A 378 36.83 -5.58 -11.67
CA LYS A 378 37.53 -6.26 -10.59
C LYS A 378 38.91 -5.67 -10.28
N SER A 379 39.61 -5.19 -11.31
CA SER A 379 40.95 -4.56 -11.19
C SER A 379 40.90 -3.27 -10.37
N ARG A 380 39.89 -2.43 -10.57
CA ARG A 380 39.70 -1.17 -9.84
C ARG A 380 39.07 -1.39 -8.47
N SER A 381 38.21 -2.40 -8.34
CA SER A 381 37.53 -2.77 -7.10
C SER A 381 38.42 -3.32 -5.97
N GLN A 382 39.70 -3.60 -6.22
CA GLN A 382 40.65 -4.13 -5.21
C GLN A 382 41.45 -3.05 -4.48
N GLU A 383 41.44 -1.79 -4.95
CA GLU A 383 42.28 -0.71 -4.39
C GLU A 383 41.61 0.06 -3.23
N ASP A 384 40.28 -0.01 -3.09
CA ASP A 384 39.50 0.75 -2.09
C ASP A 384 39.10 -0.12 -0.88
N LEU A 385 39.96 -0.16 0.14
CA LEU A 385 39.72 -0.90 1.39
C LEU A 385 38.85 -0.15 2.41
N ASP A 386 38.64 1.16 2.25
CA ASP A 386 37.86 1.99 3.20
C ASP A 386 36.76 2.85 2.54
N GLU A 387 36.73 2.98 1.22
CA GLU A 387 35.81 3.86 0.50
C GLU A 387 34.80 3.07 -0.37
N THR A 388 33.73 3.76 -0.74
CA THR A 388 32.47 3.24 -1.29
C THR A 388 32.61 2.29 -2.48
N PHE A 389 32.12 1.04 -2.34
CA PHE A 389 32.00 0.10 -3.47
C PHE A 389 30.86 0.52 -4.41
N VAL A 390 31.21 1.32 -5.42
CA VAL A 390 30.32 1.90 -6.44
C VAL A 390 30.56 1.24 -7.80
N PRO A 391 29.58 1.26 -8.72
CA PRO A 391 29.78 0.74 -10.07
C PRO A 391 30.90 1.49 -10.78
N THR A 392 31.74 0.77 -11.52
CA THR A 392 32.79 1.38 -12.35
C THR A 392 32.20 1.99 -13.62
N TYR A 393 31.18 1.34 -14.18
CA TYR A 393 30.49 1.80 -15.37
C TYR A 393 28.98 1.75 -15.18
N ILE A 394 28.31 2.79 -15.69
CA ILE A 394 26.87 2.83 -15.85
C ILE A 394 26.59 2.71 -17.36
N CYS A 395 26.00 1.59 -17.76
CA CYS A 395 25.72 1.28 -19.16
C CYS A 395 24.21 1.32 -19.43
N TYR A 396 23.83 1.75 -20.62
CA TYR A 396 22.44 1.92 -21.02
C TYR A 396 22.25 1.61 -22.50
N ASP A 397 21.01 1.31 -22.92
CA ASP A 397 20.69 1.24 -24.34
C ASP A 397 20.86 2.64 -24.98
N GLN A 398 21.86 2.77 -25.85
CA GLN A 398 22.20 4.04 -26.46
C GLN A 398 21.06 4.58 -27.34
N GLN A 399 20.24 3.71 -27.93
CA GLN A 399 19.13 4.13 -28.82
C GLN A 399 18.02 4.89 -28.07
N LEU A 400 17.94 4.71 -26.75
CA LEU A 400 16.98 5.41 -25.90
C LEU A 400 17.57 6.74 -25.36
N HIS A 401 18.88 6.96 -25.51
CA HIS A 401 19.63 8.06 -24.88
C HIS A 401 20.65 8.69 -25.82
N ASP A 402 20.22 9.06 -27.03
CA ASP A 402 21.08 9.54 -28.12
C ASP A 402 21.93 10.79 -27.79
N PHE A 403 21.57 11.56 -26.77
CA PHE A 403 22.30 12.77 -26.30
C PHE A 403 23.37 12.48 -25.23
N ILE A 404 23.44 11.26 -24.69
CA ILE A 404 24.48 10.88 -23.72
C ILE A 404 25.65 10.24 -24.48
N GLU A 405 26.77 10.96 -24.58
CA GLU A 405 27.98 10.46 -25.26
C GLU A 405 28.65 9.32 -24.47
N PRO A 406 28.73 8.10 -25.03
CA PRO A 406 29.35 6.97 -24.34
C PRO A 406 30.88 7.05 -24.37
N ILE A 407 31.51 6.65 -23.27
CA ILE A 407 32.96 6.50 -23.12
C ILE A 407 33.42 5.15 -23.68
N LEU A 408 32.59 4.11 -23.54
CA LEU A 408 32.81 2.76 -24.07
C LEU A 408 31.51 2.25 -24.72
N ALA A 409 31.62 1.50 -25.82
CA ALA A 409 30.47 0.94 -26.53
C ALA A 409 30.63 -0.58 -26.81
N PRO A 410 30.60 -1.45 -25.79
CA PRO A 410 30.48 -2.88 -26.02
C PRO A 410 29.05 -3.24 -26.46
N GLU A 411 28.91 -3.98 -27.56
CA GLU A 411 27.71 -4.75 -27.92
C GLU A 411 26.35 -4.03 -27.77
N LYS A 412 26.23 -2.83 -28.36
CA LYS A 412 25.02 -1.96 -28.41
C LYS A 412 24.67 -1.18 -27.14
N LEU A 413 25.43 -1.29 -26.06
CA LEU A 413 25.28 -0.44 -24.88
C LEU A 413 26.22 0.76 -24.95
N GLY A 414 25.74 1.94 -24.57
CA GLY A 414 26.56 3.10 -24.27
C GLY A 414 26.93 3.09 -22.80
N CYS A 415 28.21 3.22 -22.45
CA CYS A 415 28.67 3.21 -21.06
C CYS A 415 29.35 4.52 -20.68
N THR A 416 29.10 5.00 -19.47
CA THR A 416 29.78 6.14 -18.85
C THR A 416 30.63 5.68 -17.66
N ASP A 417 31.81 6.29 -17.48
CA ASP A 417 32.70 6.05 -16.33
C ASP A 417 32.27 6.92 -15.14
N ASP A 418 32.20 6.30 -13.97
CA ASP A 418 31.73 6.86 -12.71
C ASP A 418 32.60 8.01 -12.17
N HIS A 419 33.90 8.07 -12.51
CA HIS A 419 34.85 9.03 -11.92
C HIS A 419 34.59 10.52 -12.20
N LYS A 420 33.55 10.88 -12.96
CA LYS A 420 33.10 12.27 -13.13
C LYS A 420 31.96 12.67 -12.21
N GLN A 421 31.47 11.77 -11.36
CA GLN A 421 30.26 11.97 -10.56
C GLN A 421 30.63 12.09 -9.08
N TYR A 422 30.42 13.28 -8.51
CA TYR A 422 30.64 13.53 -7.09
C TYR A 422 29.48 12.94 -6.28
N TRP A 423 29.63 11.68 -5.86
CA TRP A 423 28.73 11.06 -4.90
C TRP A 423 29.04 11.58 -3.49
N ASN A 424 28.32 12.61 -3.03
CA ASN A 424 28.45 13.08 -1.65
C ASN A 424 27.65 12.16 -0.71
N PHE A 425 28.31 11.13 -0.17
CA PHE A 425 27.71 10.15 0.75
C PHE A 425 27.71 10.58 2.22
N ASP A 426 28.21 11.77 2.56
CA ASP A 426 28.46 12.18 3.96
C ASP A 426 27.17 12.37 4.79
N TYR A 427 25.99 12.41 4.15
CA TYR A 427 24.72 12.78 4.79
C TYR A 427 23.57 11.77 4.63
N VAL A 428 23.77 10.62 3.99
CA VAL A 428 22.67 9.64 3.77
C VAL A 428 23.07 8.24 4.23
N PRO A 429 22.27 7.60 5.11
CA PRO A 429 22.58 6.27 5.64
C PRO A 429 22.54 5.16 4.56
N ASN A 430 21.77 5.36 3.49
CA ASN A 430 21.59 4.37 2.42
C ASN A 430 22.19 4.82 1.08
N ARG A 431 23.25 4.12 0.67
CA ARG A 431 23.98 4.42 -0.58
C ARG A 431 23.19 4.03 -1.83
N TRP A 432 22.41 2.94 -1.76
CA TRP A 432 21.60 2.49 -2.89
C TRP A 432 20.51 3.50 -3.20
N ALA A 433 19.87 4.08 -2.18
CA ALA A 433 18.89 5.16 -2.34
C ALA A 433 19.46 6.34 -3.15
N LEU A 434 20.63 6.84 -2.76
CA LEU A 434 21.31 7.95 -3.44
C LEU A 434 21.62 7.62 -4.90
N ILE A 435 22.17 6.44 -5.13
CA ILE A 435 22.54 6.00 -6.47
C ILE A 435 21.30 5.88 -7.36
N THR A 436 20.19 5.34 -6.86
CA THR A 436 18.94 5.26 -7.63
C THR A 436 18.33 6.63 -7.92
N ILE A 437 18.32 7.55 -6.95
CA ILE A 437 17.82 8.92 -7.15
C ILE A 437 18.62 9.63 -8.23
N TRP A 438 19.95 9.46 -8.23
CA TRP A 438 20.79 10.03 -9.26
C TRP A 438 20.50 9.43 -10.64
N ILE A 439 20.36 8.10 -10.75
CA ILE A 439 20.01 7.44 -12.02
C ILE A 439 18.69 8.01 -12.54
N GLU A 440 17.68 8.06 -11.68
CA GLU A 440 16.36 8.60 -12.02
C GLU A 440 16.51 10.03 -12.53
N HIS A 441 17.19 10.93 -11.81
CA HIS A 441 17.38 12.31 -12.25
C HIS A 441 18.17 12.42 -13.56
N TYR A 442 19.26 11.65 -13.70
CA TYR A 442 20.16 11.71 -14.86
C TYR A 442 19.48 11.21 -16.13
N PHE A 443 18.78 10.07 -16.06
CA PHE A 443 18.12 9.44 -17.20
C PHE A 443 16.64 9.85 -17.38
N ARG A 444 16.05 10.65 -16.48
CA ARG A 444 14.67 11.16 -16.65
C ARG A 444 14.55 12.16 -17.79
N SER A 445 15.52 13.09 -17.90
CA SER A 445 15.49 14.17 -18.89
C SER A 445 15.45 13.68 -20.35
N SER A 446 15.91 12.46 -20.56
CA SER A 446 16.15 11.82 -21.83
C SER A 446 14.98 10.94 -22.31
N LEU A 447 14.34 10.23 -21.38
CA LEU A 447 13.17 9.40 -21.65
C LEU A 447 11.90 10.21 -21.96
N VAL A 448 11.69 11.36 -21.28
CA VAL A 448 10.53 12.23 -21.56
C VAL A 448 10.48 12.65 -23.03
N LEU A 449 11.64 12.91 -23.65
CA LEU A 449 11.71 13.24 -25.06
C LEU A 449 11.33 12.05 -25.96
N HIS A 450 11.83 10.85 -25.65
CA HIS A 450 11.61 9.67 -26.48
C HIS A 450 10.15 9.16 -26.40
N THR A 451 9.55 9.15 -25.20
CA THR A 451 8.16 8.73 -24.98
C THR A 451 7.18 9.72 -25.62
N ILE A 452 7.43 11.03 -25.53
CA ILE A 452 6.62 12.04 -26.23
C ILE A 452 6.71 11.85 -27.74
N ILE A 453 7.91 11.66 -28.30
CA ILE A 453 8.11 11.46 -29.74
C ILE A 453 7.36 10.20 -30.23
N ASN A 454 7.50 9.07 -29.54
CA ASN A 454 6.86 7.81 -29.94
C ASN A 454 5.33 7.84 -29.78
N LYS A 455 4.80 8.45 -28.71
CA LYS A 455 3.34 8.63 -28.55
C LYS A 455 2.79 9.57 -29.63
N THR A 456 3.50 10.65 -29.99
CA THR A 456 3.04 11.59 -31.04
C THR A 456 2.99 10.93 -32.42
N ILE A 457 3.92 10.02 -32.73
CA ILE A 457 3.94 9.29 -34.00
C ILE A 457 2.74 8.33 -34.12
N ASN A 458 2.35 7.67 -33.03
CA ASN A 458 1.20 6.75 -33.02
C ASN A 458 -0.16 7.46 -33.11
N TYR A 459 -0.27 8.75 -32.73
CA TYR A 459 -1.48 9.55 -32.93
C TYR A 459 -1.61 10.15 -34.35
N THR A 460 -0.59 9.99 -35.20
CA THR A 460 -0.58 10.52 -36.59
C THR A 460 -0.75 9.47 -37.69
N ASN A 461 -1.05 8.20 -37.33
CA ASN A 461 -1.43 7.15 -38.28
C ASN A 461 -2.88 6.71 -38.10
#